data_AF-A0A923TL80-F1
#
_entry.id   AF-A0A923TL80-F1
#
_cell.length_a   1.000
_cell.length_b   1.000
_cell.length_c   1.000
_cell.angle_alpha   90.00
_cell.angle_beta   90.00
_cell.angle_gamma   90.00
#
_symmetry.space_group_name_H-M   'P 1'
#
loop_
_entity.id
_entity.type
_entity.pdbx_description
1 polymer ?
#
loop_
_entity_poly.entity_id
_entity_poly.type
_entity_poly.pdbx_seq_one_letter_code
_entity_poly.pdbx_strand_id
1 'polypeptide(L)'
;NIPPILAVAQQMNKGGKDLLRGLVTGYELHVDLVKAICLHEFKKDHIAHLCPAQAAGIGTLLGLPTETIFQAIQQAVHVSFTTRQSRKGEISSWKAYAPAHAGKLAIEAVDRVMRGEGAPSPIYEGEDSVIAYMLSGKNGKYEVPLPEVGEEKRAILETYTKEHSAEYQSQALIDLAARMKTKITNFDDIDKIVIHTSHHTHYVIGTGANDPQKMDPKASRETLDHSIMYIFAVALEDGTWHHVKSYEPSRAQRPETIKLWNKITTVEDAKWTEAYHDANPDKKRFGGRVEIFFKNGTTLVDELGVANAHPAGAKPFKRADYIRKFDMLTEEVITKEERNRFVSLVENLADLTAAQIQQLNVQISLDKLTNNKRDTKGIF
;
A
#
# COMPACT_ATOMS: atom_id res chain seq x y z
N ASN A 1 -8.04 -5.41 4.57
CA ASN A 1 -9.51 -5.34 4.48
C ASN A 1 -10.07 -6.43 3.59
N ILE A 2 -9.82 -6.43 2.28
CA ILE A 2 -10.51 -7.34 1.35
C ILE A 2 -10.38 -8.83 1.69
N PRO A 3 -9.18 -9.42 1.86
CA PRO A 3 -9.04 -10.87 2.00
C PRO A 3 -9.82 -11.49 3.18
N PRO A 4 -9.72 -11.00 4.43
CA PRO A 4 -10.45 -11.62 5.54
C PRO A 4 -11.97 -11.44 5.42
N ILE A 5 -12.45 -10.29 4.95
CA ILE A 5 -13.89 -10.05 4.76
C ILE A 5 -14.44 -10.96 3.66
N LEU A 6 -13.74 -11.09 2.53
CA LEU A 6 -14.10 -12.03 1.47
C LEU A 6 -14.11 -13.48 1.97
N ALA A 7 -13.08 -13.90 2.71
CA ALA A 7 -13.00 -15.25 3.25
C ALA A 7 -14.18 -15.57 4.18
N VAL A 8 -14.58 -14.64 5.05
CA VAL A 8 -15.78 -14.83 5.89
C VAL A 8 -17.05 -14.83 5.05
N ALA A 9 -17.17 -13.96 4.04
CA ALA A 9 -18.33 -13.94 3.16
C ALA A 9 -18.52 -15.28 2.45
N GLN A 10 -17.42 -15.87 1.97
CA GLN A 10 -17.38 -17.20 1.39
C GLN A 10 -17.76 -18.27 2.43
N GLN A 11 -17.09 -18.30 3.58
CA GLN A 11 -17.37 -19.30 4.63
C GLN A 11 -18.84 -19.26 5.10
N MET A 12 -19.44 -18.06 5.16
CA MET A 12 -20.77 -17.83 5.72
C MET A 12 -21.85 -17.70 4.64
N ASN A 13 -21.55 -18.05 3.38
CA ASN A 13 -22.48 -18.00 2.25
C ASN A 13 -23.19 -16.64 2.09
N LYS A 14 -22.44 -15.54 2.18
CA LYS A 14 -22.94 -14.17 2.03
C LYS A 14 -22.90 -13.70 0.57
N GLY A 15 -23.83 -12.80 0.22
CA GLY A 15 -23.95 -12.25 -1.12
C GLY A 15 -23.10 -10.99 -1.35
N GLY A 16 -23.16 -10.48 -2.57
CA GLY A 16 -22.44 -9.29 -3.03
C GLY A 16 -22.73 -8.01 -2.24
N LYS A 17 -24.00 -7.76 -1.91
CA LYS A 17 -24.41 -6.60 -1.10
C LYS A 17 -23.80 -6.62 0.31
N ASP A 18 -23.78 -7.79 0.93
CA ASP A 18 -23.20 -7.96 2.27
C ASP A 18 -21.69 -7.75 2.22
N LEU A 19 -21.02 -8.35 1.22
CA LEU A 19 -19.59 -8.17 0.99
C LEU A 19 -19.24 -6.69 0.77
N LEU A 20 -19.96 -6.00 -0.10
CA LEU A 20 -19.73 -4.58 -0.38
C LEU A 20 -19.86 -3.73 0.88
N ARG A 21 -20.92 -3.94 1.69
CA ARG A 21 -21.12 -3.24 2.97
C ARG A 21 -19.95 -3.47 3.92
N GLY A 22 -19.52 -4.72 4.09
CA GLY A 22 -18.39 -5.06 4.93
C GLY A 22 -17.08 -4.42 4.47
N LEU A 23 -16.80 -4.46 3.17
CA LEU A 23 -15.62 -3.83 2.58
C LEU A 23 -15.60 -2.33 2.82
N VAL A 24 -16.70 -1.64 2.50
CA VAL A 24 -16.80 -0.19 2.65
C VAL A 24 -16.66 0.21 4.12
N THR A 25 -17.32 -0.47 5.07
CA THR A 25 -17.10 -0.20 6.51
C THR A 25 -15.66 -0.42 6.93
N GLY A 26 -15.02 -1.51 6.49
CA GLY A 26 -13.64 -1.79 6.84
C GLY A 26 -12.65 -0.78 6.27
N TYR A 27 -12.92 -0.21 5.09
CA TYR A 27 -12.10 0.89 4.58
C TYR A 27 -12.36 2.20 5.30
N GLU A 28 -13.62 2.52 5.62
CA GLU A 28 -13.98 3.72 6.37
C GLU A 28 -13.23 3.80 7.69
N LEU A 29 -13.43 2.78 8.55
CA LEU A 29 -12.79 2.74 9.86
C LEU A 29 -11.26 2.75 9.76
N HIS A 30 -10.68 2.04 8.79
CA HIS A 30 -9.22 2.01 8.63
C HIS A 30 -8.66 3.39 8.27
N VAL A 31 -9.26 4.06 7.28
CA VAL A 31 -8.75 5.36 6.80
C VAL A 31 -8.98 6.44 7.84
N ASP A 32 -10.12 6.44 8.54
CA ASP A 32 -10.40 7.41 9.60
C ASP A 32 -9.47 7.22 10.81
N LEU A 33 -9.16 5.98 11.20
CA LEU A 33 -8.13 5.70 12.20
C LEU A 33 -6.75 6.21 11.79
N VAL A 34 -6.38 6.06 10.51
CA VAL A 34 -5.10 6.57 9.98
C VAL A 34 -5.06 8.10 9.99
N LYS A 35 -6.17 8.78 9.66
CA LYS A 35 -6.29 10.25 9.71
C LYS A 35 -6.17 10.78 11.14
N ALA A 36 -6.73 10.06 12.11
CA ALA A 36 -6.81 10.49 13.50
C ALA A 36 -5.57 10.14 14.35
N ILE A 37 -4.97 8.96 14.13
CA ILE A 37 -3.96 8.40 15.05
C ILE A 37 -2.68 8.04 14.28
N CYS A 38 -1.64 8.85 14.44
CA CYS A 38 -0.33 8.61 13.84
C CYS A 38 0.46 7.52 14.60
N LEU A 39 0.23 6.25 14.25
CA LEU A 39 0.96 5.11 14.86
C LEU A 39 2.49 5.16 14.65
N HIS A 40 2.93 5.81 13.57
CA HIS A 40 4.36 5.92 13.27
C HIS A 40 5.12 6.73 14.32
N GLU A 41 4.52 7.81 14.83
CA GLU A 41 5.06 8.66 15.90
C GLU A 41 5.42 7.82 17.13
N PHE A 42 4.58 6.84 17.45
CA PHE A 42 4.74 5.94 18.60
C PHE A 42 5.43 4.61 18.27
N LYS A 43 6.01 4.49 17.06
CA LYS A 43 6.71 3.28 16.59
C LYS A 43 5.84 2.02 16.67
N LYS A 44 4.54 2.13 16.39
CA LYS A 44 3.61 1.00 16.31
C LYS A 44 3.41 0.58 14.86
N ASP A 45 3.19 -0.72 14.63
CA ASP A 45 2.89 -1.19 13.28
C ASP A 45 1.45 -0.81 12.89
N HIS A 46 1.26 -0.47 11.63
CA HIS A 46 -0.02 -0.03 11.08
C HIS A 46 -1.10 -1.12 11.08
N ILE A 47 -0.73 -2.38 11.33
CA ILE A 47 -1.70 -3.47 11.49
C ILE A 47 -2.65 -3.23 12.69
N ALA A 48 -2.25 -2.38 13.63
CA ALA A 48 -3.05 -1.95 14.76
C ALA A 48 -4.31 -1.17 14.37
N HIS A 49 -4.32 -0.52 13.20
CA HIS A 49 -5.54 0.08 12.61
C HIS A 49 -6.25 -0.91 11.68
N LEU A 50 -5.47 -1.76 11.01
CA LEU A 50 -5.98 -2.69 10.02
C LEU A 50 -6.86 -3.79 10.65
N CYS A 51 -6.45 -4.36 11.78
CA CYS A 51 -7.16 -5.45 12.45
C CYS A 51 -8.56 -5.04 12.95
N PRO A 52 -8.74 -3.95 13.75
CA PRO A 52 -10.07 -3.51 14.17
C PRO A 52 -10.97 -3.11 13.00
N ALA A 53 -10.40 -2.50 11.96
CA ALA A 53 -11.15 -2.18 10.75
C ALA A 53 -11.67 -3.41 10.01
N GLN A 54 -10.88 -4.48 9.97
CA GLN A 54 -11.32 -5.78 9.43
C GLN A 54 -12.41 -6.41 10.30
N ALA A 55 -12.28 -6.36 11.64
CA ALA A 55 -13.30 -6.86 12.55
C ALA A 55 -14.64 -6.13 12.37
N ALA A 56 -14.61 -4.79 12.25
CA ALA A 56 -15.80 -3.99 11.96
C ALA A 56 -16.43 -4.32 10.60
N GLY A 57 -15.60 -4.50 9.57
CA GLY A 57 -16.04 -4.92 8.24
C GLY A 57 -16.69 -6.30 8.23
N ILE A 58 -16.10 -7.27 8.94
CA ILE A 58 -16.68 -8.62 9.11
C ILE A 58 -18.00 -8.54 9.89
N GLY A 59 -18.04 -7.79 10.99
CA GLY A 59 -19.27 -7.63 11.78
C GLY A 59 -20.41 -7.01 10.97
N THR A 60 -20.10 -6.01 10.13
CA THR A 60 -21.06 -5.40 9.19
C THR A 60 -21.53 -6.38 8.13
N LEU A 61 -20.61 -7.13 7.52
CA LEU A 61 -20.90 -8.18 6.54
C LEU A 61 -21.90 -9.21 7.10
N LEU A 62 -21.72 -9.59 8.37
CA LEU A 62 -22.54 -10.60 9.02
C LEU A 62 -23.85 -10.05 9.59
N GLY A 63 -24.01 -8.72 9.67
CA GLY A 63 -25.17 -8.08 10.28
C GLY A 63 -25.22 -8.27 11.79
N LEU A 64 -24.06 -8.30 12.46
CA LEU A 64 -23.98 -8.52 13.90
C LEU A 64 -24.55 -7.32 14.68
N PRO A 65 -25.06 -7.54 15.91
CA PRO A 65 -25.45 -6.45 16.81
C PRO A 65 -24.28 -5.50 17.09
N THR A 66 -24.58 -4.21 17.26
CA THR A 66 -23.57 -3.17 17.53
C THR A 66 -22.65 -3.54 18.70
N GLU A 67 -23.20 -4.07 19.80
CA GLU A 67 -22.42 -4.47 20.97
C GLU A 67 -21.44 -5.62 20.65
N THR A 68 -21.85 -6.58 19.82
CA THR A 68 -20.95 -7.66 19.37
C THR A 68 -19.82 -7.10 18.51
N ILE A 69 -20.11 -6.15 17.62
CA ILE A 69 -19.09 -5.48 16.80
C ILE A 69 -18.14 -4.67 17.69
N PHE A 70 -18.67 -3.97 18.68
CA PHE A 70 -17.89 -3.23 19.67
C PHE A 70 -16.88 -4.16 20.36
N GLN A 71 -17.34 -5.28 20.96
CA GLN A 71 -16.45 -6.26 21.58
C GLN A 71 -15.41 -6.84 20.59
N ALA A 72 -15.80 -7.13 19.35
CA ALA A 72 -14.87 -7.63 18.33
C ALA A 72 -13.75 -6.63 18.02
N ILE A 73 -14.09 -5.34 17.86
CA ILE A 73 -13.12 -4.27 17.65
C ILE A 73 -12.16 -4.22 18.84
N GLN A 74 -12.68 -4.31 20.07
CA GLN A 74 -11.84 -4.24 21.26
C GLN A 74 -10.82 -5.37 21.32
N GLN A 75 -11.27 -6.60 21.09
CA GLN A 75 -10.39 -7.75 21.04
C GLN A 75 -9.36 -7.60 19.91
N ALA A 76 -9.79 -7.15 18.72
CA ALA A 76 -8.93 -6.97 17.56
C ALA A 76 -7.82 -5.94 17.79
N VAL A 77 -8.11 -4.82 18.47
CA VAL A 77 -7.10 -3.83 18.89
C VAL A 77 -6.12 -4.47 19.85
N HIS A 78 -6.62 -5.12 20.90
CA HIS A 78 -5.81 -5.70 21.97
C HIS A 78 -4.74 -6.66 21.44
N VAL A 79 -5.10 -7.52 20.48
CA VAL A 79 -4.19 -8.56 19.95
C VAL A 79 -3.32 -8.11 18.77
N SER A 80 -3.54 -6.90 18.22
CA SER A 80 -2.82 -6.44 17.01
C SER A 80 -1.90 -5.24 17.23
N PHE A 81 -1.91 -4.64 18.42
CA PHE A 81 -1.03 -3.53 18.77
C PHE A 81 0.42 -4.00 18.98
N THR A 82 1.17 -4.04 17.88
CA THR A 82 2.55 -4.55 17.84
C THR A 82 3.57 -3.44 17.63
N THR A 83 4.82 -3.71 17.99
CA THR A 83 5.94 -2.80 17.71
C THR A 83 6.18 -2.71 16.20
N ARG A 84 6.75 -1.60 15.73
CA ARG A 84 7.14 -1.41 14.33
C ARG A 84 8.43 -2.14 13.92
N GLN A 85 8.96 -3.01 14.77
CA GLN A 85 10.22 -3.73 14.49
C GLN A 85 10.13 -4.59 13.22
N SER A 86 8.93 -5.03 12.84
CA SER A 86 8.64 -5.71 11.56
C SER A 86 9.08 -4.93 10.30
N ARG A 87 9.44 -3.64 10.42
CA ARG A 87 9.77 -2.74 9.31
C ARG A 87 11.05 -1.91 9.53
N LYS A 88 11.93 -2.34 10.44
CA LYS A 88 13.21 -1.66 10.75
C LYS A 88 14.34 -2.68 10.97
N GLY A 89 15.57 -2.32 10.62
CA GLY A 89 16.73 -3.21 10.70
C GLY A 89 16.75 -4.24 9.57
N GLU A 90 17.01 -5.51 9.89
CA GLU A 90 16.85 -6.63 8.95
C GLU A 90 15.35 -6.88 8.70
N ILE A 91 14.83 -6.32 7.61
CA ILE A 91 13.42 -6.43 7.24
C ILE A 91 13.15 -7.84 6.71
N SER A 92 12.56 -8.70 7.54
CA SER A 92 12.17 -10.05 7.15
C SER A 92 10.89 -10.08 6.29
N SER A 93 10.60 -11.25 5.71
CA SER A 93 9.37 -11.49 4.95
C SER A 93 8.09 -11.24 5.76
N TRP A 94 8.18 -11.23 7.10
CA TRP A 94 7.06 -10.90 7.98
C TRP A 94 6.42 -9.55 7.66
N LYS A 95 7.20 -8.56 7.17
CA LYS A 95 6.68 -7.26 6.71
C LYS A 95 5.50 -7.41 5.74
N ALA A 96 5.56 -8.42 4.86
CA ALA A 96 4.55 -8.71 3.84
C ALA A 96 3.38 -9.54 4.39
N TYR A 97 3.62 -10.40 5.39
CA TYR A 97 2.60 -11.28 5.98
C TYR A 97 1.82 -10.65 7.14
N ALA A 98 2.38 -9.65 7.82
CA ALA A 98 1.73 -9.00 8.97
C ALA A 98 0.29 -8.51 8.68
N PRO A 99 -0.02 -7.88 7.52
CA PRO A 99 -1.40 -7.52 7.18
C PRO A 99 -2.36 -8.72 7.05
N ALA A 100 -1.87 -9.86 6.56
CA ALA A 100 -2.66 -11.09 6.45
C ALA A 100 -2.86 -11.74 7.84
N HIS A 101 -1.85 -11.66 8.71
CA HIS A 101 -1.98 -12.09 10.10
C HIS A 101 -3.03 -11.27 10.86
N ALA A 102 -3.08 -9.95 10.68
CA ALA A 102 -4.16 -9.11 11.20
C ALA A 102 -5.55 -9.60 10.74
N GLY A 103 -5.66 -10.06 9.48
CA GLY A 103 -6.88 -10.68 8.98
C GLY A 103 -7.30 -11.93 9.74
N LYS A 104 -6.35 -12.79 10.09
CA LYS A 104 -6.63 -13.99 10.91
C LYS A 104 -7.09 -13.60 12.31
N LEU A 105 -6.40 -12.65 12.94
CA LEU A 105 -6.74 -12.14 14.26
C LEU A 105 -8.13 -11.50 14.28
N ALA A 106 -8.50 -10.74 13.25
CA ALA A 106 -9.82 -10.13 13.13
C ALA A 106 -10.94 -11.17 13.01
N ILE A 107 -10.72 -12.24 12.22
CA ILE A 107 -11.68 -13.35 12.10
C ILE A 107 -11.85 -14.04 13.45
N GLU A 108 -10.75 -14.35 14.14
CA GLU A 108 -10.81 -14.99 15.46
C GLU A 108 -11.48 -14.10 16.51
N ALA A 109 -11.17 -12.80 16.52
CA ALA A 109 -11.80 -11.83 17.41
C ALA A 109 -13.33 -11.81 17.23
N VAL A 110 -13.81 -11.77 15.97
CA VAL A 110 -15.25 -11.81 15.67
C VAL A 110 -15.86 -13.16 16.07
N ASP A 111 -15.22 -14.28 15.74
CA ASP A 111 -15.72 -15.62 16.07
C ASP A 111 -15.87 -15.82 17.59
N ARG A 112 -14.90 -15.39 18.38
CA ARG A 112 -14.93 -15.48 19.85
C ARG A 112 -16.08 -14.69 20.45
N VAL A 113 -16.27 -13.43 20.05
CA VAL A 113 -17.36 -12.62 20.60
C VAL A 113 -18.73 -13.10 20.14
N MET A 114 -18.84 -13.68 18.94
CA MET A 114 -20.07 -14.35 18.49
C MET A 114 -20.44 -15.56 19.36
N ARG A 115 -19.47 -16.17 20.05
CA ARG A 115 -19.68 -17.25 21.03
C ARG A 115 -20.03 -16.73 22.43
N GLY A 116 -20.16 -15.41 22.61
CA GLY A 116 -20.52 -14.77 23.86
C GLY A 116 -19.33 -14.38 24.74
N GLU A 117 -18.09 -14.46 24.23
CA GLU A 117 -16.92 -13.90 24.93
C GLU A 117 -16.96 -12.36 24.92
N GLY A 118 -16.53 -11.74 26.02
CA GLY A 118 -16.25 -10.31 26.09
C GLY A 118 -14.77 -10.01 25.82
N ALA A 119 -14.44 -8.74 25.57
CA ALA A 119 -13.08 -8.28 25.33
C ALA A 119 -12.61 -7.31 26.43
N PRO A 120 -11.28 -7.08 26.58
CA PRO A 120 -10.77 -5.99 27.40
C PRO A 120 -11.39 -4.64 26.99
N SER A 121 -11.97 -3.91 27.95
CA SER A 121 -12.85 -2.76 27.67
C SER A 121 -12.74 -1.64 28.72
N PRO A 122 -12.69 -0.35 28.33
CA PRO A 122 -12.50 0.15 26.97
C PRO A 122 -11.03 0.00 26.52
N ILE A 123 -10.78 -0.55 25.33
CA ILE A 123 -9.42 -0.88 24.87
C ILE A 123 -8.59 0.36 24.50
N TYR A 124 -9.25 1.46 24.08
CA TYR A 124 -8.58 2.70 23.69
C TYR A 124 -8.33 3.60 24.90
N GLU A 125 -9.34 3.87 25.72
CA GLU A 125 -9.31 4.87 26.80
C GLU A 125 -9.16 4.28 28.22
N GLY A 126 -9.14 2.95 28.37
CA GLY A 126 -9.03 2.29 29.66
C GLY A 126 -7.75 2.64 30.43
N GLU A 127 -7.68 2.28 31.72
CA GLU A 127 -6.54 2.64 32.56
C GLU A 127 -5.21 2.09 32.04
N ASP A 128 -5.19 0.82 31.62
CA ASP A 128 -4.04 0.10 31.05
C ASP A 128 -4.15 -0.09 29.52
N SER A 129 -4.72 0.91 28.85
CA SER A 129 -5.11 0.87 27.43
C SER A 129 -4.01 1.25 26.44
N VAL A 130 -4.36 1.17 25.14
CA VAL A 130 -3.46 1.59 24.07
C VAL A 130 -3.14 3.08 24.11
N ILE A 131 -4.09 3.96 24.45
CA ILE A 131 -3.79 5.41 24.55
C ILE A 131 -2.84 5.65 25.73
N ALA A 132 -3.15 5.07 26.89
CA ALA A 132 -2.42 5.29 28.13
C ALA A 132 -0.95 4.84 28.10
N TYR A 133 -0.67 3.69 27.49
CA TYR A 133 0.68 3.08 27.55
C TYR A 133 1.34 2.82 26.21
N MET A 134 0.63 2.93 25.10
CA MET A 134 1.19 2.68 23.77
C MET A 134 1.24 3.91 22.86
N LEU A 135 0.45 4.95 23.15
CA LEU A 135 0.38 6.18 22.36
C LEU A 135 0.77 7.40 23.21
N SER A 136 -0.09 8.43 23.28
CA SER A 136 0.20 9.75 23.85
C SER A 136 0.08 9.85 25.38
N GLY A 137 -0.10 8.72 26.08
CA GLY A 137 -0.17 8.68 27.54
C GLY A 137 -1.59 8.84 28.09
N LYS A 138 -1.74 8.79 29.42
CA LYS A 138 -3.06 8.80 30.11
C LYS A 138 -3.96 10.00 29.79
N ASN A 139 -3.38 11.11 29.34
CA ASN A 139 -4.11 12.33 28.96
C ASN A 139 -4.30 12.47 27.44
N GLY A 140 -3.84 11.48 26.67
CA GLY A 140 -3.98 11.44 25.22
C GLY A 140 -5.44 11.45 24.79
N LYS A 141 -5.74 12.20 23.72
CA LYS A 141 -7.08 12.27 23.13
C LYS A 141 -6.97 12.25 21.62
N TYR A 142 -7.86 11.51 20.99
CA TYR A 142 -7.96 11.39 19.54
C TYR A 142 -9.42 11.52 19.13
N GLU A 143 -9.66 12.20 18.02
CA GLU A 143 -10.98 12.31 17.40
C GLU A 143 -10.91 11.57 16.06
N VAL A 144 -11.65 10.47 15.96
CA VAL A 144 -11.73 9.67 14.73
C VAL A 144 -12.90 10.20 13.90
N PRO A 145 -12.66 10.75 12.70
CA PRO A 145 -13.67 11.45 11.91
C PRO A 145 -14.59 10.46 11.17
N LEU A 146 -15.34 9.66 11.93
CA LEU A 146 -16.29 8.70 11.38
C LEU A 146 -17.52 9.43 10.81
N PRO A 147 -18.13 8.90 9.73
CA PRO A 147 -19.35 9.48 9.17
C PRO A 147 -20.54 9.37 10.13
N GLU A 148 -21.40 10.38 10.11
CA GLU A 148 -22.65 10.42 10.87
C GLU A 148 -23.72 9.47 10.30
N VAL A 149 -24.80 9.26 11.07
CA VAL A 149 -25.93 8.44 10.60
C VAL A 149 -26.54 9.03 9.34
N GLY A 150 -26.50 8.27 8.25
CA GLY A 150 -27.03 8.67 6.94
C GLY A 150 -25.96 9.21 5.98
N GLU A 151 -24.74 9.46 6.44
CA GLU A 151 -23.64 9.88 5.58
C GLU A 151 -23.03 8.69 4.81
N GLU A 152 -22.57 8.99 3.59
CA GLU A 152 -21.91 8.03 2.73
C GLU A 152 -20.51 7.69 3.26
N LYS A 153 -20.16 6.39 3.23
CA LYS A 153 -18.81 5.92 3.52
C LYS A 153 -17.95 6.03 2.28
N ARG A 154 -17.02 6.97 2.26
CA ARG A 154 -16.26 7.36 1.06
C ARG A 154 -14.75 7.23 1.22
N ALA A 155 -14.25 6.86 2.40
CA ALA A 155 -12.82 6.91 2.70
C ALA A 155 -11.99 5.95 1.82
N ILE A 156 -12.58 4.89 1.28
CA ILE A 156 -11.91 4.03 0.28
C ILE A 156 -11.46 4.82 -0.96
N LEU A 157 -12.19 5.88 -1.34
CA LEU A 157 -11.88 6.74 -2.49
C LEU A 157 -10.70 7.67 -2.22
N GLU A 158 -10.35 7.89 -0.95
CA GLU A 158 -9.15 8.62 -0.55
C GLU A 158 -7.88 7.75 -0.64
N THR A 159 -8.03 6.44 -0.83
CA THR A 159 -6.88 5.53 -0.84
C THR A 159 -6.02 5.66 -2.09
N TYR A 160 -4.72 5.55 -1.88
CA TYR A 160 -3.76 5.83 -2.91
C TYR A 160 -3.46 4.62 -3.79
N THR A 161 -3.80 4.74 -5.07
CA THR A 161 -3.48 3.70 -6.04
C THR A 161 -2.01 3.78 -6.45
N LYS A 162 -1.33 2.63 -6.44
CA LYS A 162 -0.03 2.47 -7.10
C LYS A 162 -0.25 2.08 -8.55
N GLU A 163 0.30 2.82 -9.49
CA GLU A 163 0.37 2.39 -10.89
C GLU A 163 1.61 1.50 -11.07
N HIS A 164 2.75 2.01 -10.64
CA HIS A 164 4.05 1.37 -10.79
C HIS A 164 4.30 0.39 -9.65
N SER A 165 4.87 -0.78 -9.93
CA SER A 165 5.33 -1.71 -8.89
C SER A 165 6.64 -1.19 -8.31
N ALA A 166 6.55 -0.13 -7.52
CA ALA A 166 7.65 0.59 -6.88
C ALA A 166 7.23 1.04 -5.46
N GLU A 167 8.19 1.46 -4.62
CA GLU A 167 7.92 2.15 -3.35
C GLU A 167 7.02 3.39 -3.58
N TYR A 168 6.11 3.72 -2.65
CA TYR A 168 5.05 4.69 -2.93
C TYR A 168 5.58 6.12 -3.21
N GLN A 169 6.68 6.51 -2.57
CA GLN A 169 7.32 7.82 -2.68
C GLN A 169 8.07 7.97 -4.01
N SER A 170 8.22 6.87 -4.76
CA SER A 170 8.78 6.90 -6.11
C SER A 170 7.74 7.13 -7.21
N GLN A 171 6.44 6.94 -6.94
CA GLN A 171 5.40 6.91 -7.98
C GLN A 171 5.39 8.21 -8.81
N ALA A 172 5.35 9.37 -8.15
CA ALA A 172 5.36 10.67 -8.82
C ALA A 172 6.69 10.93 -9.57
N LEU A 173 7.80 10.41 -9.04
CA LEU A 173 9.11 10.59 -9.67
C LEU A 173 9.27 9.71 -10.91
N ILE A 174 8.65 8.53 -10.97
CA ILE A 174 8.56 7.71 -12.19
C ILE A 174 7.79 8.46 -13.28
N ASP A 175 6.63 9.01 -12.94
CA ASP A 175 5.81 9.80 -13.88
C ASP A 175 6.55 11.05 -14.37
N LEU A 176 7.28 11.71 -13.46
CA LEU A 176 8.12 12.86 -13.79
C LEU A 176 9.27 12.48 -14.72
N ALA A 177 9.95 11.36 -14.46
CA ALA A 177 11.01 10.84 -15.31
C ALA A 177 10.49 10.56 -16.74
N ALA A 178 9.35 9.88 -16.86
CA ALA A 178 8.72 9.61 -18.15
C ALA A 178 8.35 10.89 -18.91
N ARG A 179 7.87 11.92 -18.20
CA ARG A 179 7.60 13.24 -18.78
C ARG A 179 8.89 13.92 -19.24
N MET A 180 9.92 13.94 -18.40
CA MET A 180 11.21 14.60 -18.70
C MET A 180 11.96 13.91 -19.84
N LYS A 181 11.85 12.58 -19.98
CA LYS A 181 12.43 11.82 -21.11
C LYS A 181 12.10 12.44 -22.45
N THR A 182 10.86 12.92 -22.64
CA THR A 182 10.41 13.53 -23.91
C THR A 182 11.18 14.78 -24.32
N LYS A 183 11.95 15.37 -23.38
CA LYS A 183 12.76 16.58 -23.56
C LYS A 183 14.26 16.27 -23.65
N ILE A 184 14.66 14.99 -23.66
CA ILE A 184 16.06 14.55 -23.68
C ILE A 184 16.31 13.72 -24.94
N THR A 185 17.30 14.14 -25.73
CA THR A 185 17.69 13.44 -26.97
C THR A 185 18.84 12.45 -26.75
N ASN A 186 19.77 12.78 -25.86
CA ASN A 186 20.95 11.97 -25.58
C ASN A 186 21.28 11.99 -24.07
N PHE A 187 21.26 10.82 -23.43
CA PHE A 187 21.58 10.68 -22.01
C PHE A 187 23.07 10.89 -21.71
N ASP A 188 23.95 10.74 -22.69
CA ASP A 188 25.39 11.01 -22.50
C ASP A 188 25.68 12.50 -22.30
N ASP A 189 24.76 13.40 -22.70
CA ASP A 189 24.88 14.84 -22.49
C ASP A 189 24.58 15.26 -21.05
N ILE A 190 23.99 14.38 -20.24
CA ILE A 190 23.70 14.64 -18.83
C ILE A 190 25.00 14.64 -18.04
N ASP A 191 25.22 15.69 -17.27
CA ASP A 191 26.32 15.81 -16.31
C ASP A 191 25.91 15.25 -14.94
N LYS A 192 24.84 15.78 -14.35
CA LYS A 192 24.28 15.31 -13.07
C LYS A 192 22.76 15.51 -12.99
N ILE A 193 22.13 14.78 -12.08
CA ILE A 193 20.70 14.91 -11.76
C ILE A 193 20.54 15.09 -10.25
N VAL A 194 19.75 16.08 -9.86
CA VAL A 194 19.43 16.35 -8.45
C VAL A 194 17.93 16.27 -8.25
N ILE A 195 17.50 15.45 -7.29
CA ILE A 195 16.09 15.29 -6.90
C ILE A 195 15.88 15.96 -5.53
N HIS A 196 15.18 17.09 -5.52
CA HIS A 196 14.72 17.76 -4.32
C HIS A 196 13.40 17.14 -3.86
N THR A 197 13.37 16.56 -2.66
CA THR A 197 12.24 15.76 -2.17
C THR A 197 12.12 15.82 -0.64
N SER A 198 11.15 15.13 -0.07
CA SER A 198 10.91 15.13 1.38
C SER A 198 11.99 14.38 2.16
N HIS A 199 12.07 14.64 3.46
CA HIS A 199 12.88 13.89 4.44
C HIS A 199 12.66 12.38 4.25
N HIS A 200 11.40 11.96 4.16
CA HIS A 200 11.08 10.55 4.03
C HIS A 200 11.70 9.95 2.76
N THR A 201 11.51 10.57 1.60
CA THR A 201 12.09 10.05 0.35
C THR A 201 13.61 10.06 0.40
N HIS A 202 14.23 11.16 0.86
CA HIS A 202 15.69 11.31 0.93
C HIS A 202 16.36 10.26 1.84
N TYR A 203 15.85 10.07 3.06
CA TYR A 203 16.46 9.16 4.04
C TYR A 203 15.97 7.71 3.97
N VAL A 204 14.82 7.42 3.34
CA VAL A 204 14.29 6.04 3.25
C VAL A 204 14.61 5.37 1.93
N ILE A 205 14.58 6.07 0.80
CA ILE A 205 14.86 5.49 -0.53
C ILE A 205 15.89 6.27 -1.37
N GLY A 206 16.35 7.42 -0.86
CA GLY A 206 17.33 8.30 -1.50
C GLY A 206 18.77 8.12 -1.03
N THR A 207 19.63 9.06 -1.43
CA THR A 207 21.05 9.09 -1.07
C THR A 207 21.27 9.28 0.42
N GLY A 208 20.38 10.00 1.11
CA GLY A 208 20.44 10.22 2.56
C GLY A 208 20.31 8.94 3.38
N ALA A 209 19.82 7.84 2.79
CA ALA A 209 19.79 6.54 3.45
C ALA A 209 21.18 5.99 3.78
N ASN A 210 22.24 6.49 3.12
CA ASN A 210 23.62 6.02 3.28
C ASN A 210 23.76 4.49 3.11
N ASP A 211 22.96 3.92 2.22
CA ASP A 211 22.92 2.49 1.95
C ASP A 211 23.58 2.21 0.58
N PRO A 212 24.80 1.65 0.56
CA PRO A 212 25.53 1.40 -0.69
C PRO A 212 24.84 0.35 -1.58
N GLN A 213 24.01 -0.54 -1.02
CA GLN A 213 23.29 -1.53 -1.82
C GLN A 213 22.27 -0.87 -2.76
N LYS A 214 21.82 0.34 -2.47
CA LYS A 214 20.96 1.14 -3.35
C LYS A 214 21.68 1.75 -4.55
N MET A 215 22.98 1.50 -4.69
CA MET A 215 23.77 1.83 -5.88
C MET A 215 24.37 0.57 -6.53
N ASP A 216 24.04 -0.63 -6.02
CA ASP A 216 24.59 -1.90 -6.51
C ASP A 216 23.68 -2.49 -7.61
N PRO A 217 24.16 -2.64 -8.86
CA PRO A 217 23.39 -3.23 -9.95
C PRO A 217 23.12 -4.74 -9.79
N LYS A 218 23.69 -5.39 -8.78
CA LYS A 218 23.42 -6.78 -8.40
C LYS A 218 22.50 -6.91 -7.19
N ALA A 219 22.01 -5.80 -6.65
CA ALA A 219 21.09 -5.82 -5.51
C ALA A 219 19.78 -6.56 -5.85
N SER A 220 19.08 -7.01 -4.81
CA SER A 220 17.81 -7.69 -4.99
C SER A 220 16.73 -6.75 -5.51
N ARG A 221 15.63 -7.33 -6.03
CA ARG A 221 14.44 -6.57 -6.42
C ARG A 221 13.95 -5.67 -5.29
N GLU A 222 13.92 -6.17 -4.06
CA GLU A 222 13.44 -5.45 -2.88
C GLU A 222 14.30 -4.21 -2.59
N THR A 223 15.62 -4.30 -2.79
CA THR A 223 16.53 -3.16 -2.66
C THR A 223 16.37 -2.17 -3.81
N LEU A 224 16.28 -2.65 -5.06
CA LEU A 224 16.08 -1.79 -6.24
C LEU A 224 14.73 -1.07 -6.22
N ASP A 225 13.68 -1.72 -5.70
CA ASP A 225 12.35 -1.14 -5.42
C ASP A 225 12.40 0.02 -4.41
N HIS A 226 13.48 0.11 -3.63
CA HIS A 226 13.74 1.16 -2.62
C HIS A 226 14.98 2.01 -2.94
N SER A 227 15.41 2.07 -4.20
CA SER A 227 16.47 2.97 -4.69
C SER A 227 15.88 3.99 -5.67
N ILE A 228 15.59 5.20 -5.21
CA ILE A 228 14.99 6.22 -6.09
C ILE A 228 15.94 6.65 -7.21
N MET A 229 17.25 6.55 -7.00
CA MET A 229 18.25 6.83 -8.03
C MET A 229 18.14 5.81 -9.18
N TYR A 230 18.05 4.52 -8.84
CA TYR A 230 17.83 3.46 -9.83
C TYR A 230 16.48 3.63 -10.54
N ILE A 231 15.43 3.82 -9.75
CA ILE A 231 14.06 3.93 -10.25
C ILE A 231 13.95 5.09 -11.23
N PHE A 232 14.49 6.24 -10.87
CA PHE A 232 14.47 7.42 -11.74
C PHE A 232 15.32 7.21 -12.99
N ALA A 233 16.50 6.60 -12.90
CA ALA A 233 17.35 6.32 -14.08
C ALA A 233 16.61 5.44 -15.10
N VAL A 234 16.08 4.29 -14.67
CA VAL A 234 15.39 3.35 -15.56
C VAL A 234 14.10 3.96 -16.11
N ALA A 235 13.31 4.66 -15.29
CA ALA A 235 12.10 5.34 -15.75
C ALA A 235 12.41 6.46 -16.75
N LEU A 236 13.54 7.17 -16.58
CA LEU A 236 13.97 8.23 -17.48
C LEU A 236 14.46 7.67 -18.82
N GLU A 237 15.21 6.56 -18.82
CA GLU A 237 15.67 5.89 -20.03
C GLU A 237 14.52 5.23 -20.79
N ASP A 238 13.67 4.46 -20.09
CA ASP A 238 12.64 3.63 -20.71
C ASP A 238 11.36 4.42 -20.95
N GLY A 239 11.12 5.50 -20.21
CA GLY A 239 9.89 6.30 -20.27
C GLY A 239 8.67 5.58 -19.69
N THR A 240 8.89 4.41 -19.07
CA THR A 240 7.87 3.54 -18.49
C THR A 240 8.49 2.77 -17.33
N TRP A 241 7.65 2.13 -16.51
CA TRP A 241 8.07 1.24 -15.44
C TRP A 241 7.28 -0.06 -15.46
N HIS A 242 7.97 -1.19 -15.58
CA HIS A 242 7.34 -2.50 -15.69
C HIS A 242 7.68 -3.37 -14.47
N HIS A 243 6.67 -4.07 -13.94
CA HIS A 243 6.77 -4.80 -12.68
C HIS A 243 7.78 -5.96 -12.64
N VAL A 244 8.26 -6.46 -13.79
CA VAL A 244 9.31 -7.50 -13.89
C VAL A 244 10.52 -6.94 -14.65
N LYS A 245 10.33 -6.63 -15.94
CA LYS A 245 11.36 -6.11 -16.86
C LYS A 245 12.22 -4.97 -16.30
N SER A 246 11.66 -4.03 -15.53
CA SER A 246 12.44 -2.93 -14.93
C SER A 246 13.36 -3.37 -13.81
N TYR A 247 13.29 -4.62 -13.35
CA TYR A 247 14.15 -5.21 -12.31
C TYR A 247 15.02 -6.36 -12.81
N GLU A 248 14.91 -6.75 -14.08
CA GLU A 248 15.70 -7.87 -14.60
C GLU A 248 17.21 -7.54 -14.51
N PRO A 249 18.07 -8.52 -14.13
CA PRO A 249 19.51 -8.29 -14.07
C PRO A 249 20.09 -7.73 -15.37
N SER A 250 19.59 -8.20 -16.52
CA SER A 250 19.96 -7.72 -17.86
C SER A 250 19.61 -6.25 -18.10
N ARG A 251 18.60 -5.71 -17.40
CA ARG A 251 18.21 -4.30 -17.43
C ARG A 251 18.98 -3.48 -16.41
N ALA A 252 19.11 -3.97 -15.18
CA ALA A 252 19.78 -3.26 -14.09
C ALA A 252 21.29 -3.11 -14.30
N GLN A 253 21.92 -4.09 -14.95
CA GLN A 253 23.37 -4.16 -15.14
C GLN A 253 23.86 -3.52 -16.45
N ARG A 254 22.98 -2.81 -17.17
CA ARG A 254 23.38 -2.11 -18.40
C ARG A 254 24.43 -1.03 -18.08
N PRO A 255 25.57 -0.98 -18.78
CA PRO A 255 26.63 -0.01 -18.47
C PRO A 255 26.18 1.45 -18.52
N GLU A 256 25.33 1.81 -19.47
CA GLU A 256 24.76 3.16 -19.62
C GLU A 256 23.85 3.54 -18.45
N THR A 257 23.00 2.61 -18.00
CA THR A 257 22.12 2.82 -16.85
C THR A 257 22.92 2.99 -15.57
N ILE A 258 23.95 2.18 -15.36
CA ILE A 258 24.84 2.32 -14.20
C ILE A 258 25.51 3.72 -14.22
N LYS A 259 25.98 4.17 -15.39
CA LYS A 259 26.56 5.53 -15.53
C LYS A 259 25.54 6.62 -15.20
N LEU A 260 24.31 6.53 -15.69
CA LEU A 260 23.26 7.51 -15.40
C LEU A 260 22.82 7.47 -13.94
N TRP A 261 22.63 6.29 -13.39
CA TRP A 261 22.28 6.05 -11.99
C TRP A 261 23.27 6.72 -11.03
N ASN A 262 24.58 6.60 -11.30
CA ASN A 262 25.62 7.23 -10.49
C ASN A 262 25.69 8.77 -10.62
N LYS A 263 24.94 9.37 -11.55
CA LYS A 263 24.80 10.82 -11.67
C LYS A 263 23.61 11.38 -10.87
N ILE A 264 22.75 10.52 -10.33
CA ILE A 264 21.53 10.93 -9.63
C ILE A 264 21.79 11.02 -8.13
N THR A 265 21.46 12.17 -7.56
CA THR A 265 21.49 12.40 -6.11
C THR A 265 20.15 12.92 -5.63
N THR A 266 19.82 12.68 -4.35
CA THR A 266 18.66 13.31 -3.72
C THR A 266 19.10 14.28 -2.63
N VAL A 267 18.29 15.29 -2.40
CA VAL A 267 18.48 16.29 -1.35
C VAL A 267 17.14 16.52 -0.68
N GLU A 268 17.13 16.61 0.65
CA GLU A 268 15.93 17.05 1.37
C GLU A 268 15.66 18.54 1.09
N ASP A 269 14.41 18.85 0.78
CA ASP A 269 13.91 20.21 0.67
C ASP A 269 12.72 20.37 1.63
N ALA A 270 12.83 21.36 2.53
CA ALA A 270 11.87 21.60 3.60
C ALA A 270 10.44 21.78 3.10
N LYS A 271 10.23 22.39 1.92
CA LYS A 271 8.90 22.55 1.32
C LYS A 271 8.25 21.20 1.02
N TRP A 272 9.04 20.23 0.54
CA TRP A 272 8.56 18.89 0.24
C TRP A 272 8.34 18.07 1.53
N THR A 273 9.16 18.26 2.57
CA THR A 273 8.96 17.66 3.88
C THR A 273 7.67 18.16 4.53
N GLU A 274 7.42 19.47 4.52
CA GLU A 274 6.18 20.07 5.03
C GLU A 274 4.96 19.52 4.30
N ALA A 275 4.99 19.55 2.96
CA ALA A 275 3.90 19.01 2.14
C ALA A 275 3.67 17.51 2.33
N TYR A 276 4.70 16.71 2.64
CA TYR A 276 4.54 15.29 2.97
C TYR A 276 3.76 15.08 4.28
N HIS A 277 4.00 15.95 5.26
CA HIS A 277 3.42 15.87 6.59
C HIS A 277 2.10 16.66 6.75
N ASP A 278 1.64 17.39 5.74
CA ASP A 278 0.40 18.19 5.81
C ASP A 278 -0.76 17.35 6.35
N ALA A 279 -1.45 17.87 7.36
CA ALA A 279 -2.56 17.18 8.01
C ALA A 279 -3.76 17.03 7.07
N ASN A 280 -3.92 17.94 6.10
CA ASN A 280 -4.94 17.83 5.07
C ASN A 280 -4.47 16.86 3.95
N PRO A 281 -5.16 15.72 3.75
CA PRO A 281 -4.81 14.76 2.71
C PRO A 281 -4.71 15.36 1.29
N ASP A 282 -5.53 16.36 0.96
CA ASP A 282 -5.55 17.00 -0.36
C ASP A 282 -4.29 17.85 -0.63
N LYS A 283 -3.61 18.27 0.43
CA LYS A 283 -2.37 19.03 0.36
C LYS A 283 -1.13 18.15 0.44
N LYS A 284 -1.29 16.87 0.80
CA LYS A 284 -0.16 15.94 0.87
C LYS A 284 0.54 15.79 -0.47
N ARG A 285 1.87 15.80 -0.45
CA ARG A 285 2.72 15.58 -1.64
C ARG A 285 3.77 14.51 -1.35
N PHE A 286 4.00 13.66 -2.33
CA PHE A 286 4.91 12.49 -2.23
C PHE A 286 5.99 12.47 -3.31
N GLY A 287 6.04 13.50 -4.16
CA GLY A 287 7.00 13.60 -5.25
C GLY A 287 8.18 14.53 -4.96
N GLY A 288 8.55 15.35 -5.94
CA GLY A 288 9.73 16.21 -5.86
C GLY A 288 9.91 17.12 -7.06
N ARG A 289 10.95 17.97 -6.98
CA ARG A 289 11.50 18.76 -8.08
C ARG A 289 12.78 18.09 -8.57
N VAL A 290 12.93 17.93 -9.87
CA VAL A 290 14.12 17.34 -10.49
C VAL A 290 14.82 18.37 -11.35
N GLU A 291 16.14 18.44 -11.19
CA GLU A 291 17.03 19.28 -11.96
C GLU A 291 18.04 18.39 -12.70
N ILE A 292 17.98 18.39 -14.04
CA ILE A 292 18.92 17.67 -14.91
C ILE A 292 19.88 18.71 -15.50
N PHE A 293 21.14 18.61 -15.10
CA PHE A 293 22.21 19.48 -15.58
C PHE A 293 22.90 18.82 -16.77
N PHE A 294 23.03 19.55 -17.88
CA PHE A 294 23.72 19.08 -19.08
C PHE A 294 25.15 19.60 -19.15
N LYS A 295 26.02 18.86 -19.83
CA LYS A 295 27.44 19.22 -20.05
C LYS A 295 27.65 20.54 -20.78
N ASN A 296 26.65 21.00 -21.54
CA ASN A 296 26.67 22.29 -22.23
C ASN A 296 26.30 23.48 -21.32
N GLY A 297 26.05 23.25 -20.03
CA GLY A 297 25.68 24.27 -19.05
C GLY A 297 24.19 24.57 -18.94
N THR A 298 23.34 24.01 -19.81
CA THR A 298 21.88 24.16 -19.70
C THR A 298 21.30 23.26 -18.60
N THR A 299 20.10 23.57 -18.14
CA THR A 299 19.40 22.79 -17.10
C THR A 299 17.95 22.57 -17.50
N LEU A 300 17.48 21.33 -17.39
CA LEU A 300 16.06 20.99 -17.48
C LEU A 300 15.51 20.82 -16.05
N VAL A 301 14.53 21.64 -15.70
CA VAL A 301 13.85 21.61 -14.40
C VAL A 301 12.39 21.24 -14.60
N ASP A 302 11.89 20.33 -13.77
CA ASP A 302 10.48 19.95 -13.75
C ASP A 302 10.09 19.44 -12.34
N GLU A 303 8.80 19.50 -11.98
CA GLU A 303 8.32 19.01 -10.68
C GLU A 303 6.97 18.31 -10.76
N LEU A 304 6.75 17.34 -9.87
CA LEU A 304 5.48 16.65 -9.74
C LEU A 304 5.27 16.25 -8.28
N GLY A 305 4.14 16.64 -7.69
CA GLY A 305 3.89 16.41 -6.27
C GLY A 305 3.05 15.18 -5.92
N VAL A 306 2.23 14.69 -6.85
CA VAL A 306 1.47 13.44 -6.71
C VAL A 306 1.54 12.66 -8.01
N ALA A 307 1.54 11.32 -7.92
CA ALA A 307 1.55 10.47 -9.10
C ALA A 307 0.30 10.69 -9.95
N ASN A 308 0.40 10.42 -11.26
CA ASN A 308 -0.71 10.54 -12.20
C ASN A 308 -1.93 9.74 -11.72
N ALA A 309 -1.70 8.49 -11.28
CA ALA A 309 -2.73 7.57 -10.82
C ALA A 309 -3.33 7.88 -9.43
N HIS A 310 -2.75 8.83 -8.68
CA HIS A 310 -3.27 9.26 -7.39
C HIS A 310 -4.72 9.81 -7.54
N PRO A 311 -5.62 9.69 -6.54
CA PRO A 311 -6.97 10.27 -6.61
C PRO A 311 -6.99 11.77 -6.98
N ALA A 312 -6.06 12.54 -6.42
CA ALA A 312 -5.78 13.95 -6.76
C ALA A 312 -4.75 14.16 -7.91
N GLY A 313 -4.39 13.11 -8.64
CA GLY A 313 -3.40 13.14 -9.72
C GLY A 313 -3.95 13.64 -11.06
N ALA A 314 -3.08 13.77 -12.06
CA ALA A 314 -3.49 14.24 -13.39
C ALA A 314 -4.31 13.19 -14.19
N LYS A 315 -4.14 11.90 -13.88
CA LYS A 315 -4.87 10.79 -14.50
C LYS A 315 -5.28 9.76 -13.42
N PRO A 316 -6.17 10.12 -12.48
CA PRO A 316 -6.59 9.21 -11.44
C PRO A 316 -7.12 7.92 -12.05
N PHE A 317 -6.72 6.78 -11.51
CA PHE A 317 -7.09 5.48 -12.08
C PHE A 317 -8.62 5.32 -12.12
N LYS A 318 -9.11 4.97 -13.31
CA LYS A 318 -10.50 4.56 -13.53
C LYS A 318 -10.54 3.04 -13.77
N ARG A 319 -11.76 2.50 -13.92
CA ARG A 319 -11.98 1.06 -14.12
C ARG A 319 -11.08 0.45 -15.21
N ALA A 320 -10.97 1.11 -16.36
CA ALA A 320 -10.12 0.65 -17.47
C ALA A 320 -8.63 0.57 -17.10
N ASP A 321 -8.15 1.44 -16.20
CA ASP A 321 -6.75 1.44 -15.74
C ASP A 321 -6.47 0.28 -14.78
N TYR A 322 -7.41 0.00 -13.85
CA TYR A 322 -7.32 -1.18 -12.99
C TYR A 322 -7.35 -2.47 -13.81
N ILE A 323 -8.20 -2.55 -14.84
CA ILE A 323 -8.28 -3.71 -15.74
C ILE A 323 -6.98 -3.86 -16.53
N ARG A 324 -6.46 -2.79 -17.14
CA ARG A 324 -5.18 -2.84 -17.87
C ARG A 324 -4.05 -3.30 -16.96
N LYS A 325 -4.01 -2.81 -15.72
CA LYS A 325 -3.01 -3.23 -14.73
C LYS A 325 -3.18 -4.69 -14.35
N PHE A 326 -4.43 -5.15 -14.13
CA PHE A 326 -4.72 -6.55 -13.85
C PHE A 326 -4.24 -7.45 -15.00
N ASP A 327 -4.54 -7.08 -16.25
CA ASP A 327 -4.10 -7.81 -17.44
C ASP A 327 -2.58 -7.89 -17.51
N MET A 328 -1.87 -6.77 -17.33
CA MET A 328 -0.40 -6.75 -17.28
C MET A 328 0.20 -7.65 -16.19
N LEU A 329 -0.43 -7.71 -15.00
CA LEU A 329 0.08 -8.51 -13.88
C LEU A 329 -0.25 -10.00 -14.02
N THR A 330 -1.19 -10.37 -14.88
CA THR A 330 -1.72 -11.74 -14.96
C THR A 330 -1.54 -12.41 -16.33
N GLU A 331 -1.01 -11.68 -17.33
CA GLU A 331 -0.84 -12.14 -18.71
C GLU A 331 -0.17 -13.52 -18.84
N GLU A 332 0.89 -13.76 -18.07
CA GLU A 332 1.64 -15.02 -18.10
C GLU A 332 1.16 -16.05 -17.04
N VAL A 333 0.17 -15.67 -16.23
CA VAL A 333 -0.27 -16.43 -15.05
C VAL A 333 -1.61 -17.14 -15.27
N ILE A 334 -2.58 -16.45 -15.87
CA ILE A 334 -3.96 -16.94 -16.03
C ILE A 334 -4.38 -17.04 -17.50
N THR A 335 -5.41 -17.84 -17.79
CA THR A 335 -5.98 -17.88 -19.14
C THR A 335 -6.90 -16.68 -19.39
N LYS A 336 -7.19 -16.40 -20.67
CA LYS A 336 -8.13 -15.34 -21.05
C LYS A 336 -9.54 -15.60 -20.51
N GLU A 337 -9.95 -16.86 -20.46
CA GLU A 337 -11.25 -17.28 -19.92
C GLU A 337 -11.34 -16.96 -18.44
N GLU A 338 -10.30 -17.31 -17.66
CA GLU A 338 -10.23 -17.03 -16.24
C GLU A 338 -10.19 -15.53 -15.94
N ARG A 339 -9.38 -14.79 -16.71
CA ARG A 339 -9.37 -13.31 -16.68
C ARG A 339 -10.78 -12.76 -16.88
N ASN A 340 -11.48 -13.18 -17.92
CA ASN A 340 -12.81 -12.67 -18.26
C ASN A 340 -13.85 -13.04 -17.20
N ARG A 341 -13.79 -14.26 -16.66
CA ARG A 341 -14.64 -14.73 -15.57
C ARG A 341 -14.46 -13.85 -14.32
N PHE A 342 -13.21 -13.66 -13.88
CA PHE A 342 -12.91 -12.84 -12.70
C PHE A 342 -13.35 -11.38 -12.87
N VAL A 343 -13.00 -10.74 -14.00
CA VAL A 343 -13.40 -9.34 -14.27
C VAL A 343 -14.92 -9.20 -14.29
N SER A 344 -15.65 -10.12 -14.95
CA SER A 344 -17.12 -10.09 -15.01
C SER A 344 -17.75 -10.19 -13.60
N LEU A 345 -17.21 -11.03 -12.72
CA LEU A 345 -17.70 -11.12 -11.33
C LEU A 345 -17.45 -9.84 -10.54
N VAL A 346 -16.24 -9.27 -10.63
CA VAL A 346 -15.87 -8.06 -9.87
C VAL A 346 -16.63 -6.83 -10.37
N GLU A 347 -16.96 -6.76 -11.66
CA GLU A 347 -17.81 -5.70 -12.21
C GLU A 347 -19.26 -5.80 -11.74
N ASN A 348 -19.73 -7.01 -11.42
CA ASN A 348 -21.07 -7.27 -10.89
C ASN A 348 -21.10 -7.45 -9.37
N LEU A 349 -20.09 -6.97 -8.63
CA LEU A 349 -19.84 -7.30 -7.22
C LEU A 349 -21.07 -7.19 -6.32
N ALA A 350 -21.87 -6.13 -6.46
CA ALA A 350 -23.02 -5.87 -5.59
C ALA A 350 -24.15 -6.90 -5.78
N ASP A 351 -24.29 -7.46 -6.97
CA ASP A 351 -25.40 -8.35 -7.34
C ASP A 351 -24.98 -9.82 -7.39
N LEU A 352 -23.77 -10.14 -6.94
CA LEU A 352 -23.33 -11.53 -6.84
C LEU A 352 -24.15 -12.32 -5.82
N THR A 353 -24.54 -13.52 -6.21
CA THR A 353 -25.06 -14.54 -5.29
C THR A 353 -23.94 -15.09 -4.40
N ALA A 354 -24.30 -15.73 -3.29
CA ALA A 354 -23.33 -16.41 -2.43
C ALA A 354 -22.48 -17.45 -3.20
N ALA A 355 -23.08 -18.18 -4.15
CA ALA A 355 -22.37 -19.13 -4.99
C ALA A 355 -21.33 -18.46 -5.91
N GLN A 356 -21.63 -17.27 -6.43
CA GLN A 356 -20.68 -16.49 -7.22
C GLN A 356 -19.57 -15.86 -6.36
N ILE A 357 -19.85 -15.51 -5.11
CA ILE A 357 -18.83 -15.04 -4.16
C ILE A 357 -17.78 -16.11 -3.88
N GLN A 358 -18.15 -17.40 -3.86
CA GLN A 358 -17.18 -18.51 -3.80
C GLN A 358 -16.16 -18.51 -4.95
N GLN A 359 -16.50 -17.86 -6.05
CA GLN A 359 -15.67 -17.82 -7.25
C GLN A 359 -14.86 -16.51 -7.36
N LEU A 360 -14.92 -15.60 -6.38
CA LEU A 360 -14.28 -14.29 -6.45
C LEU A 360 -12.76 -14.30 -6.26
N ASN A 361 -12.13 -15.48 -6.19
CA ASN A 361 -10.69 -15.63 -6.27
C ASN A 361 -10.25 -15.87 -7.72
N VAL A 362 -9.09 -15.32 -8.09
CA VAL A 362 -8.41 -15.68 -9.33
C VAL A 362 -7.91 -17.12 -9.21
N GLN A 363 -8.20 -17.94 -10.21
CA GLN A 363 -7.83 -19.36 -10.24
C GLN A 363 -6.63 -19.58 -11.16
N ILE A 364 -5.75 -20.49 -10.75
CA ILE A 364 -4.66 -20.98 -11.59
C ILE A 364 -4.67 -22.50 -11.57
N SER A 365 -4.20 -23.11 -12.66
CA SER A 365 -4.10 -24.56 -12.72
C SER A 365 -3.05 -25.08 -11.74
N LEU A 366 -3.36 -26.17 -11.03
CA LEU A 366 -2.50 -26.72 -9.97
C LEU A 366 -1.12 -27.13 -10.48
N ASP A 367 -1.00 -27.56 -11.74
CA ASP A 367 0.27 -27.90 -12.39
C ASP A 367 1.20 -26.69 -12.59
N LYS A 368 0.65 -25.48 -12.63
CA LYS A 368 1.43 -24.24 -12.73
C LYS A 368 1.90 -23.69 -11.38
N LEU A 369 1.39 -24.22 -10.27
CA LEU A 369 1.69 -23.72 -8.93
C LEU A 369 2.96 -24.39 -8.37
N THR A 370 4.01 -23.61 -8.14
CA THR A 370 5.35 -24.11 -7.72
C THR A 370 5.38 -24.74 -6.33
N ASN A 371 4.31 -24.58 -5.52
CA ASN A 371 4.14 -25.18 -4.20
C ASN A 371 2.71 -25.74 -4.03
N ASN A 372 2.30 -26.62 -4.95
CA ASN A 372 0.94 -27.17 -5.00
C ASN A 372 0.65 -28.33 -4.04
N LYS A 373 1.57 -28.65 -3.13
CA LYS A 373 1.42 -29.66 -2.08
C LYS A 373 1.57 -28.99 -0.73
N ARG A 374 0.87 -29.55 0.27
CA ARG A 374 0.99 -29.10 1.66
C ARG A 374 2.46 -29.18 2.09
N ASP A 375 2.98 -28.08 2.62
CA ASP A 375 4.26 -28.07 3.30
C ASP A 375 4.09 -28.76 4.66
N THR A 376 4.79 -29.88 4.88
CA THR A 376 4.71 -30.67 6.12
C THR A 376 5.71 -30.20 7.18
N LYS A 377 6.48 -29.14 6.92
CA LYS A 377 7.39 -28.56 7.92
C LYS A 377 6.65 -27.77 8.99
N GLY A 378 5.51 -27.17 8.64
CA GLY A 378 4.67 -26.38 9.55
C GLY A 378 3.76 -27.22 10.43
N ILE A 379 3.22 -26.61 11.50
CA ILE A 379 2.25 -27.23 12.41
C ILE A 379 0.80 -27.17 11.92
N PHE A 380 0.55 -26.52 10.77
CA PHE A 380 -0.78 -26.34 10.17
C PHE A 380 -0.95 -27.13 8.87
#